data_AF-A0A2U3LJ56-F1
#
_entry.id   AF-A0A2U3LJ56-F1
#
_cell.length_a   1.000
_cell.length_b   1.000
_cell.length_c   1.000
_cell.angle_alpha   90.00
_cell.angle_beta   90.00
_cell.angle_gamma   90.00
#
_symmetry.space_group_name_H-M   'P 1'
#
loop_
_entity.id
_entity.type
_entity.pdbx_description
1 polymer ?
#
loop_
_entity_poly.entity_id
_entity_poly.type
_entity_poly.pdbx_seq_one_letter_code
_entity_poly.pdbx_strand_id
1 'polypeptide(L)'
;MKSYSGFNLRTVVAALCGVWLATGAVVYRAQADEWDKKTILTVNQPIQVRDKLLQPGTYVFKLLNSQSDRHIVQIFNGDQSRIIDTVLAIPNYRLEPTGDSRFAFWETPPGNAKALRAWFYPGDNFGQEFPYPKHLIQLEASVTTAPPAPVYEPVAPVTQPAEPQAMTEEPQKDETQPEEIAEATPPPQTPPPPATPAPEPAPPPSSADRAAPESLPKTGSPYPLIGLAGLLSLGLYGLLRLKRMA
;
A
#
# COMPACT_ATOMS: atom_id res chain seq x y z
N MET A 1 -70.58 -9.65 -33.21
CA MET A 1 -69.38 -8.84 -32.91
C MET A 1 -69.38 -8.53 -31.42
N LYS A 2 -68.55 -9.23 -30.62
CA LYS A 2 -68.42 -8.97 -29.18
C LYS A 2 -67.18 -8.09 -28.98
N SER A 3 -67.40 -6.89 -28.46
CA SER A 3 -66.37 -5.89 -28.18
C SER A 3 -65.49 -6.38 -27.02
N TYR A 4 -64.18 -6.51 -27.24
CA TYR A 4 -63.21 -6.80 -26.18
C TYR A 4 -63.00 -5.52 -25.36
N SER A 5 -63.48 -5.55 -24.11
CA SER A 5 -63.21 -4.53 -23.10
C SER A 5 -61.70 -4.36 -22.92
N GLY A 6 -61.21 -3.16 -23.20
CA GLY A 6 -59.79 -2.83 -23.20
C GLY A 6 -59.16 -3.05 -21.82
N PHE A 7 -58.09 -3.84 -21.78
CA PHE A 7 -57.16 -3.84 -20.66
C PHE A 7 -56.73 -2.39 -20.39
N ASN A 8 -57.03 -1.88 -19.20
CA ASN A 8 -56.68 -0.52 -18.79
C ASN A 8 -55.16 -0.32 -18.94
N LEU A 9 -54.72 0.43 -19.95
CA LEU A 9 -53.31 0.67 -20.31
C LEU A 9 -52.45 1.04 -19.08
N ARG A 10 -53.02 1.80 -18.14
CA ARG A 10 -52.39 2.23 -16.87
C ARG A 10 -51.95 1.05 -15.99
N THR A 11 -52.70 -0.05 -16.00
CA THR A 11 -52.41 -1.25 -15.20
C THR A 11 -51.38 -2.17 -15.84
N VAL A 12 -51.31 -2.19 -17.17
CA VAL A 12 -50.25 -2.91 -17.91
C VAL A 12 -48.92 -2.18 -17.74
N VAL A 13 -48.93 -0.85 -17.80
CA VAL A 13 -47.76 0.00 -17.53
C VAL A 13 -47.24 -0.18 -16.10
N ALA A 14 -48.13 -0.21 -15.10
CA ALA A 14 -47.72 -0.44 -13.71
C ALA A 14 -47.10 -1.83 -13.48
N ALA A 15 -47.64 -2.87 -14.12
CA ALA A 15 -47.09 -4.23 -14.04
C ALA A 15 -45.71 -4.32 -14.73
N LEU A 16 -45.54 -3.67 -15.89
CA LEU A 16 -44.27 -3.64 -16.60
C LEU A 16 -43.21 -2.83 -15.85
N CYS A 17 -43.55 -1.69 -15.22
CA CYS A 17 -42.62 -0.95 -14.36
C CYS A 17 -42.19 -1.74 -13.12
N GLY A 18 -43.10 -2.52 -12.52
CA GLY A 18 -42.78 -3.40 -11.39
C GLY A 18 -41.79 -4.51 -11.76
N VAL A 19 -41.95 -5.10 -12.95
CA VAL A 19 -41.01 -6.10 -13.48
C VAL A 19 -39.66 -5.46 -13.83
N TRP A 20 -39.65 -4.25 -14.41
CA TRP A 20 -38.41 -3.52 -14.74
C TRP A 20 -37.62 -3.08 -13.50
N LEU A 21 -38.29 -2.71 -12.42
CA LEU A 21 -37.63 -2.41 -11.13
C LEU A 21 -37.10 -3.67 -10.44
N ALA A 22 -37.73 -4.83 -10.66
CA ALA A 22 -37.26 -6.11 -10.12
C ALA A 22 -36.03 -6.67 -10.87
N THR A 23 -35.89 -6.41 -12.18
CA THR A 23 -34.68 -6.76 -12.96
C THR A 23 -33.59 -5.68 -12.92
N GLY A 24 -33.92 -4.44 -12.57
CA GLY A 24 -32.99 -3.30 -12.48
C GLY A 24 -32.11 -3.27 -11.22
N ALA A 25 -32.18 -4.28 -10.36
CA ALA A 25 -31.22 -4.47 -9.27
C ALA A 25 -29.86 -4.88 -9.83
N VAL A 26 -29.19 -3.96 -10.54
CA VAL A 26 -27.74 -3.96 -10.69
C VAL A 26 -27.22 -3.94 -9.26
N VAL A 27 -26.78 -5.11 -8.80
CA VAL A 27 -26.12 -5.27 -7.53
C VAL A 27 -24.84 -4.45 -7.64
N TYR A 28 -24.89 -3.17 -7.24
CA TYR A 28 -23.68 -2.50 -6.82
C TYR A 28 -23.11 -3.41 -5.75
N ARG A 29 -22.03 -4.13 -6.10
CA ARG A 29 -21.15 -4.78 -5.13
C ARG A 29 -20.58 -3.62 -4.34
N ALA A 30 -21.34 -3.16 -3.34
CA ALA A 30 -20.76 -2.46 -2.22
C ALA A 30 -19.63 -3.41 -1.78
N GLN A 31 -18.39 -2.97 -1.99
CA GLN A 31 -17.23 -3.60 -1.41
C GLN A 31 -17.49 -3.46 0.09
N ALA A 32 -18.13 -4.47 0.69
CA ALA A 32 -18.21 -4.55 2.13
C ALA A 32 -16.79 -4.40 2.65
N ASP A 33 -16.62 -3.76 3.82
CA ASP A 33 -15.31 -3.51 4.40
C ASP A 33 -14.63 -4.86 4.67
N GLU A 34 -13.89 -5.33 3.68
CA GLU A 34 -13.26 -6.63 3.71
C GLU A 34 -12.10 -6.53 4.67
N TRP A 35 -12.13 -7.35 5.71
CA TRP A 35 -11.26 -7.17 6.87
C TRP A 35 -9.78 -7.14 6.51
N ASP A 36 -9.36 -7.95 5.53
CA ASP A 36 -7.97 -8.03 5.10
C ASP A 36 -7.61 -7.01 4.01
N LYS A 37 -8.57 -6.20 3.53
CA LYS A 37 -8.41 -5.17 2.51
C LYS A 37 -7.60 -5.66 1.31
N LYS A 38 -7.80 -6.90 0.87
CA LYS A 38 -7.00 -7.51 -0.19
C LYS A 38 -6.95 -6.63 -1.44
N THR A 39 -5.74 -6.31 -1.91
CA THR A 39 -5.52 -5.54 -3.15
C THR A 39 -4.47 -6.23 -4.00
N ILE A 40 -4.71 -6.31 -5.31
CA ILE A 40 -3.76 -6.85 -6.27
C ILE A 40 -3.00 -5.69 -6.90
N LEU A 41 -1.68 -5.74 -6.85
CA LEU A 41 -0.79 -4.77 -7.49
C LEU A 41 -0.01 -5.45 -8.63
N THR A 42 -0.12 -4.88 -9.82
CA THR A 42 0.74 -5.25 -10.96
C THR A 42 1.89 -4.25 -11.04
N VAL A 43 3.11 -4.78 -10.96
CA VAL A 43 4.36 -4.05 -11.01
C VAL A 43 4.97 -4.25 -12.39
N ASN A 44 5.23 -3.16 -13.11
CA ASN A 44 5.80 -3.17 -14.46
C ASN A 44 7.31 -2.84 -14.49
N GLN A 45 7.82 -2.23 -13.43
CA GLN A 45 9.23 -1.89 -13.23
C GLN A 45 9.59 -2.19 -11.77
N PRO A 46 10.86 -2.47 -11.44
CA PRO A 46 11.24 -2.71 -10.06
C PRO A 46 10.76 -1.58 -9.13
N ILE A 47 10.11 -1.94 -8.03
CA ILE A 47 9.71 -0.99 -6.98
C ILE A 47 10.29 -1.43 -5.64
N GLN A 48 10.77 -0.47 -4.86
CA GLN A 48 11.30 -0.72 -3.53
C GLN A 48 10.17 -0.63 -2.51
N VAL A 49 10.02 -1.65 -1.67
CA VAL A 49 9.11 -1.63 -0.51
C VAL A 49 9.95 -1.87 0.73
N ARG A 50 10.20 -0.81 1.52
CA ARG A 50 11.12 -0.83 2.65
C ARG A 50 12.48 -1.41 2.25
N ASP A 51 12.80 -2.65 2.62
CA ASP A 51 14.07 -3.32 2.34
C ASP A 51 13.94 -4.41 1.26
N LYS A 52 12.76 -4.55 0.64
CA LYS A 52 12.50 -5.49 -0.45
C LYS A 52 12.30 -4.80 -1.78
N LEU A 53 13.10 -5.21 -2.76
CA LEU A 53 12.91 -4.85 -4.16
C LEU A 53 11.93 -5.84 -4.81
N LEU A 54 10.73 -5.38 -5.16
CA LEU A 54 9.77 -6.16 -5.93
C LEU A 54 10.11 -6.03 -7.41
N GLN A 55 10.26 -7.17 -8.07
CA GLN A 55 10.51 -7.24 -9.51
C GLN A 55 9.20 -7.06 -10.29
N PRO A 56 9.23 -6.84 -11.61
CA PRO A 56 8.03 -6.85 -12.44
C PRO A 56 7.23 -8.15 -12.24
N GLY A 57 5.93 -8.03 -12.01
CA GLY A 57 5.05 -9.15 -11.68
C GLY A 57 3.77 -8.73 -10.96
N THR A 58 2.99 -9.71 -10.52
CA THR A 58 1.76 -9.50 -9.75
C THR A 58 1.98 -9.84 -8.29
N TYR A 59 1.51 -8.98 -7.40
CA TYR A 59 1.62 -9.12 -5.96
C TYR A 59 0.27 -8.88 -5.30
N VAL A 60 0.08 -9.46 -4.11
CA VAL A 60 -1.15 -9.28 -3.32
C VAL A 60 -0.81 -8.64 -1.99
N PHE A 61 -1.43 -7.50 -1.72
CA PHE A 61 -1.32 -6.74 -0.49
C PHE A 61 -2.53 -7.06 0.38
N LYS A 62 -2.29 -7.37 1.66
CA LYS A 62 -3.33 -7.68 2.63
C LYS A 62 -2.96 -7.08 3.98
N LEU A 63 -3.96 -6.72 4.77
CA LEU A 63 -3.78 -6.51 6.20
C LEU A 63 -3.77 -7.85 6.92
N LEU A 64 -2.80 -8.02 7.82
CA LEU A 64 -2.79 -9.14 8.74
C LEU A 64 -4.06 -9.10 9.59
N ASN A 65 -4.66 -10.27 9.81
CA ASN A 65 -5.78 -10.39 10.74
C ASN A 65 -5.26 -10.32 12.20
N SER A 66 -5.10 -9.10 12.71
CA SER A 66 -4.71 -8.81 14.09
C SER A 66 -5.83 -8.06 14.80
N GLN A 67 -6.08 -8.41 16.06
CA GLN A 67 -7.09 -7.78 16.91
C GLN A 67 -6.63 -6.43 17.48
N SER A 68 -5.32 -6.21 17.55
CA SER A 68 -4.73 -5.03 18.23
C SER A 68 -4.13 -4.02 17.26
N ASP A 69 -3.83 -4.41 16.02
CA ASP A 69 -3.18 -3.55 15.04
C ASP A 69 -3.73 -3.79 13.63
N ARG A 70 -4.17 -2.71 12.97
CA ARG A 70 -4.73 -2.71 11.61
C ARG A 70 -3.75 -2.23 10.55
N HIS A 71 -2.50 -2.00 10.93
CA HIS A 71 -1.46 -1.41 10.08
C HIS A 71 -0.32 -2.39 9.77
N ILE A 72 -0.56 -3.70 9.90
CA ILE A 72 0.42 -4.71 9.50
C ILE A 72 0.07 -5.19 8.10
N VAL A 73 0.87 -4.79 7.11
CA VAL A 73 0.69 -5.17 5.71
C VAL A 73 1.52 -6.42 5.40
N GLN A 74 0.87 -7.46 4.89
CA GLN A 74 1.52 -8.61 4.28
C GLN A 74 1.49 -8.49 2.76
N ILE A 75 2.64 -8.72 2.15
CA ILE A 75 2.81 -8.71 0.70
C ILE A 75 3.11 -10.14 0.27
N PHE A 76 2.25 -10.70 -0.57
CA PHE A 76 2.40 -12.03 -1.14
C PHE A 76 2.80 -11.96 -2.62
N ASN A 77 3.33 -13.04 -3.14
CA ASN A 77 3.37 -13.28 -4.58
C ASN A 77 1.95 -13.39 -5.17
N GLY A 78 1.83 -13.31 -6.50
CA GLY A 78 0.54 -13.17 -7.19
C GLY A 78 -0.48 -14.30 -6.92
N ASP A 79 -0.02 -15.53 -6.68
CA ASP A 79 -0.86 -16.68 -6.36
C ASP A 79 -1.16 -16.83 -4.85
N GLN A 80 -0.60 -15.94 -4.00
CA GLN A 80 -0.68 -15.97 -2.54
C GLN A 80 -0.07 -17.22 -1.88
N SER A 81 0.81 -17.96 -2.56
CA SER A 81 1.46 -19.14 -1.97
C SER A 81 2.60 -18.80 -1.00
N ARG A 82 3.19 -17.60 -1.13
CA ARG A 82 4.35 -17.16 -0.35
C ARG A 82 4.25 -15.69 0.07
N ILE A 83 4.54 -15.43 1.34
CA ILE A 83 4.78 -14.06 1.84
C ILE A 83 6.17 -13.61 1.39
N ILE A 84 6.21 -12.46 0.70
CA ILE A 84 7.41 -11.77 0.23
C ILE A 84 7.94 -10.82 1.31
N ASP A 85 7.03 -10.07 1.95
CA ASP A 85 7.38 -9.18 3.05
C ASP A 85 6.20 -8.99 4.03
N THR A 86 6.52 -8.58 5.26
CA THR A 86 5.55 -8.13 6.27
C THR A 86 6.02 -6.81 6.86
N VAL A 87 5.21 -5.76 6.68
CA VAL A 87 5.56 -4.39 7.01
C VAL A 87 4.63 -3.86 8.08
N LEU A 88 5.21 -3.31 9.15
CA LEU A 88 4.48 -2.46 10.09
C LEU A 88 4.37 -1.06 9.46
N ALA A 89 3.19 -0.73 8.99
CA ALA A 89 2.87 0.51 8.31
C ALA A 89 2.41 1.59 9.29
N ILE A 90 2.36 2.82 8.81
CA ILE A 90 1.92 4.00 9.54
C ILE A 90 0.57 4.43 8.95
N PRO A 91 -0.46 4.77 9.75
CA PRO A 91 -1.71 5.31 9.20
C PRO A 91 -1.46 6.64 8.49
N ASN A 92 -1.90 6.72 7.22
CA ASN A 92 -1.82 7.94 6.41
C ASN A 92 -3.22 8.42 6.03
N TYR A 93 -3.66 9.56 6.57
CA TYR A 93 -5.01 10.08 6.35
C TYR A 93 -5.11 10.95 5.09
N ARG A 94 -6.24 10.87 4.40
CA ARG A 94 -6.63 11.75 3.29
C ARG A 94 -8.00 12.34 3.54
N LEU A 95 -8.25 13.53 3.00
CA LEU A 95 -9.53 14.22 3.16
C LEU A 95 -10.67 13.49 2.42
N GLU A 96 -10.40 13.05 1.20
CA GLU A 96 -11.43 12.49 0.30
C GLU A 96 -11.07 11.05 -0.10
N PRO A 97 -11.96 10.07 0.21
CA PRO A 97 -11.82 8.72 -0.29
C PRO A 97 -11.95 8.63 -1.82
N THR A 98 -11.26 7.66 -2.40
CA THR A 98 -11.37 7.30 -3.82
C THR A 98 -12.11 5.96 -3.96
N GLY A 99 -12.81 5.78 -5.08
CA GLY A 99 -13.50 4.53 -5.41
C GLY A 99 -12.58 3.36 -5.79
N ASP A 100 -11.29 3.63 -6.00
CA ASP A 100 -10.29 2.64 -6.38
C ASP A 100 -9.10 2.64 -5.42
N SER A 101 -8.28 1.58 -5.52
CA SER A 101 -6.99 1.52 -4.84
C SER A 101 -6.05 2.59 -5.38
N ARG A 102 -5.27 3.22 -4.49
CA ARG A 102 -4.25 4.20 -4.86
C ARG A 102 -2.93 3.86 -4.21
N PHE A 103 -1.86 3.96 -4.98
CA PHE A 103 -0.49 3.79 -4.52
C PHE A 103 0.26 5.10 -4.72
N ALA A 104 0.96 5.55 -3.68
CA ALA A 104 1.85 6.70 -3.74
C ALA A 104 3.29 6.22 -3.60
N PHE A 105 4.23 6.98 -4.16
CA PHE A 105 5.65 6.67 -4.12
C PHE A 105 6.41 7.84 -3.48
N TRP A 106 7.53 7.52 -2.84
CA TRP A 106 8.52 8.50 -2.44
C TRP A 106 9.33 8.95 -3.66
N GLU A 107 9.89 10.15 -3.58
CA GLU A 107 11.00 10.52 -4.44
C GLU A 107 12.22 9.69 -4.05
N THR A 108 13.03 9.33 -5.04
CA THR A 108 14.22 8.50 -4.86
C THR A 108 15.36 9.06 -5.71
N PRO A 109 16.63 8.91 -5.31
CA PRO A 109 17.74 9.43 -6.10
C PRO A 109 17.73 8.89 -7.54
N PRO A 110 18.20 9.68 -8.52
CA PRO A 110 18.25 9.25 -9.92
C PRO A 110 18.92 7.87 -10.08
N GLY A 111 18.35 7.03 -10.96
CA GLY A 111 18.84 5.68 -11.21
C GLY A 111 18.36 4.61 -10.22
N ASN A 112 17.62 4.98 -9.16
CA ASN A 112 17.05 4.02 -8.21
C ASN A 112 15.59 3.67 -8.55
N ALA A 113 15.15 2.50 -8.08
CA ALA A 113 13.77 2.08 -8.15
C ALA A 113 12.89 3.01 -7.29
N LYS A 114 11.68 3.33 -7.78
CA LYS A 114 10.70 4.11 -7.00
C LYS A 114 10.37 3.35 -5.71
N ALA A 115 10.35 4.06 -4.59
CA ALA A 115 9.99 3.47 -3.32
C ALA A 115 8.49 3.65 -3.05
N LEU A 116 7.80 2.57 -2.68
CA LEU A 116 6.40 2.61 -2.29
C LEU A 116 6.27 3.42 -1.00
N ARG A 117 5.42 4.43 -1.03
CA ARG A 117 5.13 5.30 0.10
C ARG A 117 3.84 4.92 0.78
N ALA A 118 2.74 4.82 0.04
CA ALA A 118 1.46 4.59 0.66
C ALA A 118 0.54 3.73 -0.22
N TRP A 119 -0.32 2.98 0.43
CA TRP A 119 -1.38 2.21 -0.19
C TRP A 119 -2.72 2.56 0.45
N PHE A 120 -3.66 3.04 -0.35
CA PHE A 120 -5.02 3.37 0.06
C PHE A 120 -6.00 2.36 -0.53
N TYR A 121 -6.81 1.75 0.32
CA TYR A 121 -7.89 0.86 -0.09
C TYR A 121 -9.10 1.68 -0.59
N PRO A 122 -9.90 1.17 -1.55
CA PRO A 122 -11.12 1.82 -2.00
C PRO A 122 -12.05 2.20 -0.84
N GLY A 123 -12.57 3.44 -0.85
CA GLY A 123 -13.53 3.91 0.16
C GLY A 123 -12.93 4.33 1.50
N ASP A 124 -11.67 4.00 1.81
CA ASP A 124 -11.03 4.41 3.06
C ASP A 124 -10.60 5.89 3.02
N ASN A 125 -10.73 6.59 4.14
CA ASN A 125 -10.15 7.91 4.36
C ASN A 125 -8.72 7.87 4.93
N PHE A 126 -8.15 6.67 5.07
CA PHE A 126 -6.75 6.48 5.42
C PHE A 126 -6.14 5.33 4.61
N GLY A 127 -4.82 5.25 4.64
CA GLY A 127 -4.02 4.22 3.99
C GLY A 127 -2.89 3.74 4.88
N GLN A 128 -2.11 2.84 4.31
CA GLN A 128 -0.94 2.24 4.93
C GLN A 128 0.31 2.88 4.33
N GLU A 129 1.01 3.68 5.12
CA GLU A 129 2.29 4.27 4.74
C GLU A 129 3.45 3.35 5.12
N PHE A 130 4.32 3.14 4.15
CA PHE A 130 5.54 2.36 4.24
C PHE A 130 6.70 3.31 4.57
N PRO A 131 7.46 3.04 5.64
CA PRO A 131 8.62 3.85 5.99
C PRO A 131 9.60 4.00 4.83
N TYR A 132 10.22 5.18 4.74
CA TYR A 132 11.22 5.44 3.71
C TYR A 132 12.38 4.43 3.80
N PRO A 133 12.82 3.82 2.67
CA PRO A 133 13.89 2.83 2.69
C PRO A 133 15.20 3.37 3.25
N LYS A 134 15.76 2.69 4.25
CA LYS A 134 16.96 3.17 4.97
C LYS A 134 18.18 3.29 4.06
N HIS A 135 18.36 2.36 3.11
CA HIS A 135 19.49 2.41 2.19
C HIS A 135 19.45 3.65 1.28
N LEU A 136 18.26 4.14 0.91
CA LEU A 136 18.15 5.34 0.07
C LEU A 136 18.53 6.62 0.81
N ILE A 137 18.31 6.69 2.13
CA ILE A 137 18.78 7.81 2.97
C ILE A 137 20.30 7.97 2.85
N GLN A 138 21.02 6.84 2.87
CA GLN A 138 22.48 6.85 2.77
C GLN A 138 22.95 7.32 1.38
N LEU A 139 22.27 6.89 0.32
CA LEU A 139 22.57 7.32 -1.05
C LEU A 139 22.29 8.83 -1.23
N GLU A 140 21.16 9.32 -0.72
CA GLU A 140 20.80 10.74 -0.78
C GLU A 140 21.84 11.64 -0.09
N ALA A 141 22.29 11.23 1.09
CA ALA A 141 23.33 11.96 1.83
C ALA A 141 24.64 12.04 1.02
N SER A 142 25.01 10.97 0.31
CA SER A 142 26.21 10.92 -0.54
C SER A 142 26.07 11.72 -1.83
N VAL A 143 24.88 11.81 -2.42
CA VAL A 143 24.63 12.62 -3.62
C VAL A 143 24.60 14.12 -3.28
N THR A 144 24.06 14.49 -2.12
CA THR A 144 23.94 15.89 -1.68
C THR A 144 25.29 16.53 -1.31
N THR A 145 26.32 15.72 -1.04
CA THR A 145 27.68 16.20 -0.77
C THR A 145 28.55 16.38 -2.02
N ALA A 146 28.05 16.03 -3.22
CA ALA A 146 28.75 16.29 -4.46
C ALA A 146 28.61 17.77 -4.87
N PRO A 147 29.70 18.47 -5.24
CA PRO A 147 29.61 19.85 -5.75
C PRO A 147 28.66 19.92 -6.96
N PRO A 148 27.87 20.99 -7.12
CA PRO A 148 27.04 21.15 -8.31
C PRO A 148 27.93 21.08 -9.55
N ALA A 149 27.53 20.26 -10.53
CA ALA A 149 28.21 20.18 -11.81
C ALA A 149 28.30 21.61 -12.41
N PRO A 150 29.45 22.01 -12.97
CA PRO A 150 29.57 23.32 -13.59
C PRO A 150 28.53 23.46 -14.69
N VAL A 151 27.75 24.52 -14.63
CA VAL A 151 26.85 24.93 -15.71
C VAL A 151 27.74 25.23 -16.91
N TYR A 152 27.74 24.36 -17.92
CA TYR A 152 28.37 24.67 -19.19
C TYR A 152 27.50 25.72 -19.91
N GLU A 153 27.88 26.99 -19.78
CA GLU A 153 27.49 28.00 -20.75
C GLU A 153 28.12 27.63 -22.12
N PRO A 154 27.35 27.60 -23.22
CA PRO A 154 27.92 27.32 -24.53
C PRO A 154 28.65 28.57 -25.03
N VAL A 155 29.98 28.60 -24.84
CA VAL A 155 30.82 29.61 -25.48
C VAL A 155 31.10 29.16 -26.92
N ALA A 156 30.75 30.02 -27.87
CA ALA A 156 30.92 29.84 -29.31
C ALA A 156 32.39 29.57 -29.71
N PRO A 157 32.64 28.83 -30.82
CA PRO A 157 33.99 28.44 -31.21
C PRO A 157 34.71 29.58 -31.93
N VAL A 158 35.87 30.00 -31.44
CA VAL A 158 36.83 30.80 -32.21
C VAL A 158 38.02 29.94 -32.55
N THR A 159 38.18 29.69 -33.85
CA THR A 159 39.28 29.00 -34.50
C THR A 159 40.49 29.95 -34.61
N GLN A 160 41.65 29.59 -34.06
CA GLN A 160 42.91 29.63 -34.82
C GLN A 160 44.08 28.86 -34.14
N PRO A 161 44.94 28.15 -34.90
CA PRO A 161 46.02 27.29 -34.37
C PRO A 161 47.43 27.89 -34.52
N ALA A 162 48.33 27.62 -33.56
CA ALA A 162 49.79 27.55 -33.75
C ALA A 162 50.52 26.98 -32.51
N GLU A 163 51.11 25.80 -32.65
CA GLU A 163 52.22 25.21 -31.85
C GLU A 163 53.57 25.91 -32.19
N PRO A 164 54.75 25.50 -31.66
CA PRO A 164 55.13 24.90 -30.36
C PRO A 164 56.44 25.55 -29.78
N GLN A 165 56.67 25.56 -28.46
CA GLN A 165 58.03 25.72 -27.93
C GLN A 165 58.29 24.84 -26.71
N ALA A 166 59.16 23.85 -26.93
CA ALA A 166 59.84 23.05 -25.91
C ALA A 166 61.13 23.76 -25.45
N MET A 167 61.30 23.92 -24.15
CA MET A 167 62.58 24.04 -23.42
C MET A 167 62.30 23.54 -22.00
N THR A 168 62.67 22.30 -21.65
CA THR A 168 63.95 21.93 -21.04
C THR A 168 64.21 22.67 -19.73
N GLU A 169 63.88 22.05 -18.60
CA GLU A 169 64.63 22.25 -17.36
C GLU A 169 64.84 20.88 -16.70
N GLU A 170 66.10 20.48 -16.66
CA GLU A 170 66.60 19.26 -16.03
C GLU A 170 66.61 19.38 -14.49
N PRO A 171 66.70 18.24 -13.78
CA PRO A 171 66.31 18.08 -12.39
C PRO A 171 67.51 18.15 -11.43
N GLN A 172 67.29 18.59 -10.18
CA GLN A 172 68.05 18.03 -9.04
C GLN A 172 67.43 18.41 -7.68
N LYS A 173 66.96 17.41 -6.93
CA LYS A 173 67.66 16.95 -5.73
C LYS A 173 66.98 15.72 -5.13
N ASP A 174 67.74 14.62 -5.16
CA ASP A 174 67.76 13.57 -4.15
C ASP A 174 67.64 14.13 -2.73
N GLU A 175 66.94 13.44 -1.83
CA GLU A 175 67.62 12.41 -1.01
C GLU A 175 66.61 11.76 -0.05
N THR A 176 66.53 10.44 -0.17
CA THR A 176 65.91 9.48 0.73
C THR A 176 66.45 9.55 2.17
N GLN A 177 65.58 9.37 3.17
CA GLN A 177 65.82 8.33 4.19
C GLN A 177 64.54 7.88 4.94
N PRO A 178 64.48 6.59 5.37
CA PRO A 178 63.29 5.87 5.82
C PRO A 178 63.25 5.62 7.35
N GLU A 179 62.21 4.89 7.78
CA GLU A 179 61.88 4.43 9.15
C GLU A 179 61.17 5.51 10.01
N GLU A 180 59.96 5.24 10.53
CA GLU A 180 59.79 4.43 11.73
C GLU A 180 58.37 3.85 11.82
N ILE A 181 58.30 2.53 12.04
CA ILE A 181 57.08 1.79 12.36
C ILE A 181 56.72 2.14 13.80
N ALA A 182 55.74 3.01 14.00
CA ALA A 182 55.14 3.23 15.32
C ALA A 182 53.99 2.24 15.51
N GLU A 183 54.31 1.13 16.17
CA GLU A 183 53.39 0.19 16.80
C GLU A 183 52.54 0.93 17.85
N ALA A 184 51.31 1.28 17.48
CA ALA A 184 50.32 1.79 18.43
C ALA A 184 49.47 0.62 18.95
N THR A 185 49.93 0.08 20.08
CA THR A 185 49.22 -0.82 20.99
C THR A 185 47.72 -0.51 21.09
N PRO A 186 46.81 -1.49 20.95
CA PRO A 186 45.38 -1.26 21.20
C PRO A 186 45.15 -0.87 22.68
N PRO A 187 44.29 0.12 22.98
CA PRO A 187 44.02 0.52 24.35
C PRO A 187 43.39 -0.64 25.15
N PRO A 188 43.71 -0.78 26.46
CA PRO A 188 43.15 -1.82 27.31
C PRO A 188 41.62 -1.78 27.32
N GLN A 189 40.99 -2.93 27.05
CA GLN A 189 39.56 -3.11 27.20
C GLN A 189 39.20 -3.04 28.69
N THR A 190 38.36 -2.08 29.06
CA THR A 190 37.73 -2.03 30.38
C THR A 190 36.86 -3.28 30.56
N PRO A 191 36.95 -4.03 31.68
CA PRO A 191 36.06 -5.15 31.94
C PRO A 191 34.59 -4.66 32.01
N PRO A 192 33.63 -5.43 31.48
CA PRO A 192 32.21 -5.09 31.64
C PRO A 192 31.83 -5.11 33.13
N PRO A 193 30.95 -4.18 33.58
CA PRO A 193 30.46 -4.20 34.95
C PRO A 193 29.69 -5.50 35.23
N PRO A 194 29.71 -6.02 36.47
CA PRO A 194 29.04 -7.25 36.83
C PRO A 194 27.52 -7.14 36.57
N ALA A 195 26.97 -8.18 35.96
CA ALA A 195 25.54 -8.30 35.68
C ALA A 195 24.73 -8.23 36.98
N THR A 196 23.84 -7.26 37.07
CA THR A 196 22.76 -7.25 38.07
C THR A 196 21.94 -8.55 37.90
N PRO A 197 21.64 -9.30 38.98
CA PRO A 197 20.81 -10.50 38.89
C PRO A 197 19.44 -10.16 38.31
N ALA A 198 19.04 -10.86 37.25
CA ALA A 198 17.72 -10.76 36.65
C ALA A 198 16.66 -11.24 37.67
N PRO A 199 15.53 -10.53 37.84
CA PRO A 199 14.43 -11.03 38.65
C PRO A 199 13.82 -12.30 38.01
N GLU A 200 13.58 -13.28 38.86
CA GLU A 200 13.02 -14.59 38.54
C GLU A 200 11.66 -14.49 37.82
N PRO A 201 11.37 -15.33 36.80
CA PRO A 201 10.11 -15.27 36.08
C PRO A 201 8.94 -15.65 36.99
N ALA A 202 7.94 -14.77 37.11
CA ALA A 202 6.67 -15.11 37.73
C ALA A 202 6.01 -16.30 36.99
N PRO A 203 5.34 -17.23 37.71
CA PRO A 203 4.68 -18.36 37.08
C PRO A 203 3.54 -17.88 36.16
N PRO A 204 3.27 -18.61 35.05
CA PRO A 204 2.21 -18.24 34.12
C PRO A 204 0.83 -18.31 34.80
N PRO A 205 -0.10 -17.37 34.52
CA PRO A 205 -1.44 -17.43 35.07
C PRO A 205 -2.16 -18.70 34.62
N SER A 206 -2.78 -19.36 35.59
CA SER A 206 -3.58 -20.58 35.45
C SER A 206 -4.64 -20.44 34.36
N SER A 207 -4.74 -21.46 33.49
CA SER A 207 -5.65 -21.52 32.34
C SER A 207 -7.13 -21.75 32.71
N ALA A 208 -7.52 -21.45 33.95
CA ALA A 208 -8.82 -21.82 34.51
C ALA A 208 -9.93 -20.78 34.27
N ASP A 209 -9.62 -19.57 33.78
CA ASP A 209 -10.59 -18.50 33.52
C ASP A 209 -10.74 -18.17 32.02
N ARG A 210 -10.70 -19.18 31.15
CA ARG A 210 -11.14 -19.00 29.75
C ARG A 210 -12.66 -19.02 29.71
N ALA A 211 -13.28 -17.88 30.01
CA ALA A 211 -14.67 -17.62 29.68
C ALA A 211 -14.90 -17.91 28.17
N ALA A 212 -16.02 -18.57 27.87
CA ALA A 212 -16.44 -18.93 26.53
C ALA A 212 -16.48 -17.71 25.58
N PRO A 213 -16.26 -17.89 24.27
CA PRO A 213 -16.31 -16.77 23.33
C PRO A 213 -17.71 -16.14 23.34
N GLU A 214 -17.79 -14.88 23.79
CA GLU A 214 -18.96 -14.04 23.64
C GLU A 214 -19.34 -13.98 22.16
N SER A 215 -20.60 -14.31 21.86
CA SER A 215 -21.15 -14.21 20.51
C SER A 215 -21.05 -12.76 20.05
N LEU A 216 -20.43 -12.56 18.88
CA LEU A 216 -20.31 -11.26 18.21
C LEU A 216 -21.65 -10.51 18.20
N PRO A 217 -21.66 -9.17 18.37
CA PRO A 217 -22.89 -8.40 18.23
C PRO A 217 -23.47 -8.65 16.84
N LYS A 218 -24.78 -8.93 16.77
CA LYS A 218 -25.52 -9.04 15.50
C LYS A 218 -25.55 -7.65 14.84
N THR A 219 -24.55 -7.35 14.02
CA THR A 219 -24.42 -6.07 13.30
C THR A 219 -25.18 -6.04 11.97
N GLY A 220 -25.82 -7.15 11.60
CA GLY A 220 -26.73 -7.18 10.45
C GLY A 220 -28.02 -6.43 10.78
N SER A 221 -28.18 -5.22 10.25
CA SER A 221 -29.46 -4.52 10.32
C SER A 221 -30.53 -5.26 9.50
N PRO A 222 -31.79 -5.35 9.98
CA PRO A 222 -32.89 -5.96 9.22
C PRO A 222 -33.44 -5.10 8.08
N TYR A 223 -32.93 -3.87 7.86
CA TYR A 223 -33.43 -2.97 6.81
C TYR A 223 -33.55 -3.57 5.40
N PRO A 224 -32.63 -4.43 4.89
CA PRO A 224 -32.84 -5.07 3.58
C PRO A 224 -34.07 -5.99 3.54
N LEU A 225 -34.45 -6.61 4.66
CA LEU A 225 -35.66 -7.43 4.74
C LEU A 225 -36.92 -6.57 4.64
N ILE A 226 -36.91 -5.35 5.17
CA ILE A 226 -38.02 -4.39 5.04
C ILE A 226 -38.19 -3.98 3.57
N GLY A 227 -37.10 -3.74 2.85
CA GLY A 227 -37.12 -3.46 1.41
C GLY A 227 -37.70 -4.63 0.60
N LEU A 228 -37.27 -5.86 0.88
CA LEU A 228 -37.81 -7.07 0.26
C LEU A 228 -39.29 -7.29 0.58
N ALA A 229 -39.71 -7.06 1.82
CA ALA A 229 -41.11 -7.15 2.22
C ALA A 229 -42.00 -6.13 1.49
N GLY A 230 -41.49 -4.91 1.27
CA GLY A 230 -42.16 -3.89 0.47
C GLY A 230 -42.33 -4.29 -0.99
N LEU A 231 -41.28 -4.84 -1.61
CA LEU A 231 -41.32 -5.36 -2.99
C LEU A 231 -42.29 -6.54 -3.13
N LEU A 232 -42.27 -7.49 -2.20
CA LEU A 232 -43.22 -8.61 -2.16
C LEU A 232 -44.66 -8.13 -2.03
N SER A 233 -44.91 -7.12 -1.18
CA SER A 233 -46.25 -6.55 -0.99
C SER A 233 -46.77 -5.88 -2.26
N LEU A 234 -45.92 -5.15 -2.99
CA LEU A 234 -46.26 -4.54 -4.27
C LEU A 234 -46.53 -5.59 -5.36
N GLY A 235 -45.73 -6.65 -5.43
CA GLY A 235 -45.93 -7.77 -6.35
C GLY A 235 -47.26 -8.50 -6.08
N LEU A 236 -47.56 -8.79 -4.81
CA LEU A 236 -48.80 -9.44 -4.40
C LEU A 236 -50.03 -8.57 -4.68
N TYR A 237 -49.94 -7.26 -4.43
CA TYR A 237 -50.98 -6.30 -4.78
C TYR A 237 -51.25 -6.27 -6.29
N GLY A 238 -50.20 -6.28 -7.12
CA GLY A 238 -50.32 -6.36 -8.58
C GLY A 238 -51.05 -7.63 -9.05
N LEU A 239 -50.74 -8.79 -8.47
CA LEU A 239 -51.40 -10.06 -8.77
C LEU A 239 -52.88 -10.09 -8.32
N LEU A 240 -53.17 -9.56 -7.13
CA LEU A 240 -54.54 -9.47 -6.61
C LEU A 240 -55.41 -8.49 -7.39
N ARG A 241 -54.85 -7.34 -7.81
CA ARG A 241 -55.46 -6.47 -8.82
C ARG A 241 -55.83 -7.33 -10.03
N LEU A 242 -54.89 -8.13 -10.56
CA LEU A 242 -55.04 -8.81 -11.85
C LEU A 242 -56.20 -9.79 -11.84
N LYS A 243 -56.29 -10.57 -10.77
CA LYS A 243 -57.37 -11.52 -10.52
C LYS A 243 -58.74 -10.87 -10.33
N ARG A 244 -58.82 -9.64 -9.84
CA ARG A 244 -60.09 -8.93 -9.59
C ARG A 244 -60.70 -8.29 -10.85
N MET A 245 -59.94 -8.23 -11.95
CA MET A 245 -60.39 -7.68 -13.24
C MET A 245 -60.62 -8.74 -14.32
N ALA A 246 -60.35 -10.01 -14.02
CA ALA A 246 -60.68 -11.18 -14.85
C ALA A 246 -61.99 -11.79 -14.35
#